data_AF-A0A3E2T9E3-F1
#
_entry.id   AF-A0A3E2T9E3-F1
#
_cell.length_a   1.000
_cell.length_b   1.000
_cell.length_c   1.000
_cell.angle_alpha   90.00
_cell.angle_beta   90.00
_cell.angle_gamma   90.00
#
_symmetry.space_group_name_H-M   'P 1'
#
loop_
_entity.id
_entity.type
_entity.pdbx_description
1 polymer ?
#
loop_
_entity_poly.entity_id
_entity_poly.type
_entity_poly.pdbx_seq_one_letter_code
_entity_poly.pdbx_strand_id
1 'polypeptide(L)'
;MEERIVVTGGRPLNGSVKIPAAKNSVLPLFAASLLCTGEVRLQAVPRLADVEHCMALLRGVGCAARWEGSDAVLSGPPANSTLPGQTAGQMRASILFCAPLLARLGRAETSLPGGCRIGARPIDLHLAGLAKMGAVELEAGEGRLVLTAPSGLHGAEITLRFPSVGATETLLLAAACARGRTILRGAAREPEIADLAAFLNRCGGCIEGAGTSTLRIEGRRGLSGCCFSPLPDRIFASTLACGCAAAGGRVELTGCASALYAPVLEILGQMGCRVEPAGDTVRISRFGRLHGAGRVFTGAYPALATDAAPLLAAAMLCADSESSIEDVIFERRFGCAEGFCRLGAQAETAGRVLTIAPGGLLRGTEVEAPDLRGGAALVLAGLAARGTTVITHPAHIDRGYAGFTEILAGLGAQIRRESAPGNGTVKKTSAKKQICLAIGAKR
;
A
#
# COMPACT_ATOMS: atom_id res chain seq x y z
N MET A 1 16.93 11.70 -14.82
CA MET A 1 15.90 12.75 -14.86
C MET A 1 14.94 12.46 -13.74
N GLU A 2 14.57 13.47 -12.96
CA GLU A 2 13.62 13.30 -11.86
C GLU A 2 12.20 13.21 -12.42
N GLU A 3 11.46 12.16 -12.06
CA GLU A 3 10.07 12.03 -12.49
C GLU A 3 9.15 12.83 -11.57
N ARG A 4 8.06 13.33 -12.13
CA ARG A 4 7.03 14.08 -11.41
C ARG A 4 5.64 13.77 -11.94
N ILE A 5 4.63 13.90 -11.07
CA ILE A 5 3.22 13.85 -11.46
C ILE A 5 2.71 15.27 -11.54
N VAL A 6 2.05 15.62 -12.64
CA VAL A 6 1.48 16.95 -12.86
C VAL A 6 -0.03 16.83 -12.99
N VAL A 7 -0.75 17.55 -12.13
CA VAL A 7 -2.22 17.55 -12.06
C VAL A 7 -2.72 18.96 -12.33
N THR A 8 -3.63 19.14 -13.29
CA THR A 8 -4.40 20.38 -13.44
C THR A 8 -5.80 20.14 -12.88
N GLY A 9 -6.10 20.77 -11.75
CA GLY A 9 -7.35 20.54 -11.04
C GLY A 9 -8.55 21.30 -11.61
N GLY A 10 -9.71 21.10 -10.99
CA GLY A 10 -10.99 21.69 -11.41
C GLY A 10 -11.77 20.87 -12.44
N ARG A 11 -11.41 19.61 -12.66
CA ARG A 11 -12.16 18.67 -13.50
C ARG A 11 -12.79 17.55 -12.65
N PRO A 12 -14.11 17.31 -12.77
CA PRO A 12 -14.76 16.22 -12.06
C PRO A 12 -14.34 14.86 -12.61
N LEU A 13 -14.28 13.85 -11.73
CA LEU A 13 -14.04 12.47 -12.13
C LEU A 13 -15.34 11.82 -12.60
N ASN A 14 -15.33 11.22 -13.79
CA ASN A 14 -16.49 10.54 -14.37
C ASN A 14 -16.06 9.25 -15.07
N GLY A 15 -16.69 8.13 -14.72
CA GLY A 15 -16.45 6.86 -15.39
C GLY A 15 -16.55 5.64 -14.48
N SER A 16 -16.05 4.52 -14.97
CA SER A 16 -16.00 3.24 -14.25
C SER A 16 -14.58 2.70 -14.26
N VAL A 17 -14.19 2.06 -13.16
CA VAL A 17 -12.86 1.50 -12.97
C VAL A 17 -12.95 0.19 -12.18
N LYS A 18 -12.24 -0.82 -12.65
CA LYS A 18 -12.05 -2.08 -11.93
C LYS A 18 -10.92 -1.93 -10.93
N ILE A 19 -11.19 -2.25 -9.67
CA ILE A 19 -10.20 -2.16 -8.60
C ILE A 19 -9.14 -3.26 -8.79
N PRO A 20 -7.84 -2.93 -8.77
CA PRO A 20 -6.78 -3.92 -8.92
C PRO A 20 -6.65 -4.81 -7.68
N ALA A 21 -5.91 -5.92 -7.78
CA ALA A 21 -5.60 -6.75 -6.62
C ALA A 21 -4.78 -5.98 -5.56
N ALA A 22 -5.01 -6.31 -4.29
CA ALA A 22 -4.43 -5.61 -3.15
C ALA A 22 -2.94 -5.88 -3.01
N LYS A 23 -2.12 -4.83 -3.03
CA LYS A 23 -0.69 -4.95 -2.72
C LYS A 23 -0.49 -5.67 -1.39
N ASN A 24 -1.22 -5.27 -0.35
CA ASN A 24 -1.05 -5.81 1.00
C ASN A 24 -1.50 -7.27 1.15
N SER A 25 -2.21 -7.86 0.18
CA SER A 25 -2.40 -9.31 0.11
C SER A 25 -1.33 -10.00 -0.73
N VAL A 26 -0.95 -9.41 -1.86
CA VAL A 26 0.07 -9.99 -2.75
C VAL A 26 1.38 -10.25 -2.01
N LEU A 27 1.87 -9.31 -1.18
CA LEU A 27 3.17 -9.48 -0.50
C LEU A 27 3.22 -10.72 0.43
N PRO A 28 2.27 -10.94 1.37
CA PRO A 28 2.26 -12.16 2.18
C PRO A 28 2.01 -13.42 1.36
N LEU A 29 1.23 -13.37 0.26
CA LEU A 29 1.04 -14.53 -0.62
C LEU A 29 2.34 -14.94 -1.33
N PHE A 30 3.18 -13.97 -1.71
CA PHE A 30 4.52 -14.24 -2.24
C PHE A 30 5.39 -14.94 -1.20
N ALA A 31 5.39 -14.49 0.06
CA ALA A 31 6.10 -15.17 1.13
C ALA A 31 5.54 -16.59 1.36
N ALA A 32 4.21 -16.75 1.34
CA ALA A 32 3.53 -18.04 1.50
C ALA A 32 3.89 -19.06 0.41
N SER A 33 4.21 -18.60 -0.81
CA SER A 33 4.62 -19.48 -1.91
C SER A 33 5.86 -20.31 -1.58
N LEU A 34 6.74 -19.84 -0.69
CA LEU A 34 7.91 -20.60 -0.22
C LEU A 34 7.53 -21.88 0.56
N LEU A 35 6.32 -21.94 1.11
CA LEU A 35 5.83 -23.13 1.82
C LEU A 35 5.35 -24.22 0.85
N CYS A 36 5.10 -23.86 -0.41
CA CYS A 36 4.48 -24.71 -1.42
C CYS A 36 5.53 -25.53 -2.19
N THR A 37 5.22 -26.78 -2.52
CA THR A 37 6.10 -27.63 -3.35
C THR A 37 5.76 -27.59 -4.85
N GLY A 38 4.57 -27.13 -5.22
CA GLY A 38 4.12 -26.99 -6.61
C GLY A 38 4.12 -25.52 -7.10
N GLU A 39 3.84 -25.32 -8.38
CA GLU A 39 3.67 -23.97 -8.96
C GLU A 39 2.52 -23.23 -8.29
N VAL A 40 2.79 -22.00 -7.86
CA VAL A 40 1.79 -21.04 -7.38
C VAL A 40 1.61 -19.98 -8.47
N ARG A 41 0.36 -19.81 -8.91
CA ARG A 41 -0.05 -18.76 -9.84
C ARG A 41 -0.95 -17.77 -9.14
N LEU A 42 -0.49 -16.53 -9.01
CA LEU A 42 -1.28 -15.42 -8.48
C LEU A 42 -1.80 -14.58 -9.64
N GLN A 43 -3.12 -14.48 -9.75
CA GLN A 43 -3.79 -13.87 -10.91
C GLN A 43 -3.86 -12.36 -10.79
N ALA A 44 -3.70 -11.65 -11.92
CA ALA A 44 -3.91 -10.20 -12.04
C ALA A 44 -3.17 -9.36 -10.97
N VAL A 45 -1.91 -9.70 -10.69
CA VAL A 45 -1.08 -9.03 -9.69
C VAL A 45 -0.65 -7.65 -10.21
N PRO A 46 -0.83 -6.56 -9.43
CA PRO A 46 -0.41 -5.23 -9.85
C PRO A 46 1.12 -5.14 -9.96
N ARG A 47 1.61 -4.51 -11.04
CA ARG A 47 3.03 -4.22 -11.22
C ARG A 47 3.44 -3.04 -10.36
N LEU A 48 4.01 -3.34 -9.20
CA LEU A 48 4.42 -2.37 -8.18
C LEU A 48 5.88 -2.60 -7.82
N ALA A 49 6.57 -1.55 -7.39
CA ALA A 49 7.95 -1.68 -6.92
C ALA A 49 8.07 -2.73 -5.78
N ASP A 50 7.20 -2.69 -4.76
CA ASP A 50 7.22 -3.67 -3.66
C ASP A 50 6.97 -5.13 -4.15
N VAL A 51 6.21 -5.33 -5.24
CA VAL A 51 6.00 -6.66 -5.85
C VAL A 51 7.27 -7.14 -6.56
N GLU A 52 7.93 -6.27 -7.33
CA GLU A 52 9.20 -6.61 -7.98
C GLU A 52 10.30 -6.93 -6.96
N HIS A 53 10.34 -6.22 -5.82
CA HIS A 53 11.23 -6.56 -4.72
C HIS A 53 10.92 -7.95 -4.14
N CYS A 54 9.64 -8.32 -3.95
CA CYS A 54 9.27 -9.68 -3.52
C CYS A 54 9.72 -10.75 -4.52
N MET A 55 9.56 -10.51 -5.83
CA MET A 55 10.07 -11.43 -6.85
C MET A 55 11.59 -11.57 -6.78
N ALA A 56 12.31 -10.47 -6.54
CA ALA A 56 13.76 -10.49 -6.37
C ALA A 56 14.18 -11.26 -5.11
N LEU A 57 13.45 -11.13 -3.99
CA LEU A 57 13.69 -11.92 -2.79
C LEU A 57 13.51 -13.42 -3.04
N LEU A 58 12.41 -13.82 -3.71
CA LEU A 58 12.16 -15.22 -4.10
C LEU A 58 13.27 -15.78 -4.97
N ARG A 59 13.70 -15.03 -6.00
CA ARG A 59 14.84 -15.42 -6.85
C ARG A 59 16.14 -15.52 -6.06
N GLY A 60 16.36 -14.60 -5.13
CA GLY A 60 17.54 -14.58 -4.26
C GLY A 60 17.68 -15.85 -3.39
N VAL A 61 16.56 -16.43 -2.96
CA VAL A 61 16.55 -17.70 -2.21
C VAL A 61 16.52 -18.95 -3.09
N GLY A 62 16.61 -18.79 -4.42
CA GLY A 62 16.70 -19.89 -5.39
C GLY A 62 15.36 -20.32 -6.01
N CYS A 63 14.26 -19.63 -5.73
CA CYS A 63 12.97 -19.91 -6.36
C CYS A 63 12.86 -19.26 -7.74
N ALA A 64 12.06 -19.83 -8.64
CA ALA A 64 11.66 -19.18 -9.87
C ALA A 64 10.47 -18.24 -9.60
N ALA A 65 10.60 -16.97 -9.97
CA ALA A 65 9.53 -15.98 -9.93
C ALA A 65 9.52 -15.20 -11.25
N ARG A 66 8.44 -15.33 -12.02
CA ARG A 66 8.31 -14.74 -13.36
C ARG A 66 6.89 -14.23 -13.61
N TRP A 67 6.79 -13.34 -14.59
CA TRP A 67 5.50 -12.83 -15.08
C TRP A 67 4.99 -13.70 -16.24
N GLU A 68 3.69 -13.96 -16.26
CA GLU A 68 2.95 -14.44 -17.43
C GLU A 68 1.74 -13.53 -17.66
N GLY A 69 1.87 -12.59 -18.60
CA GLY A 69 0.87 -11.52 -18.77
C GLY A 69 0.77 -10.65 -17.51
N SER A 70 -0.40 -10.66 -16.87
CA SER A 70 -0.66 -10.00 -15.58
C SER A 70 -0.50 -10.90 -14.37
N ASP A 71 -0.18 -12.18 -14.56
CA ASP A 71 -0.08 -13.15 -13.48
C ASP A 71 1.37 -13.29 -13.02
N ALA A 72 1.54 -13.49 -11.71
CA ALA A 72 2.83 -13.87 -11.14
C ALA A 72 2.88 -15.39 -10.94
N VAL A 73 3.91 -16.02 -11.50
CA VAL A 73 4.13 -17.47 -11.43
C VAL A 73 5.38 -17.74 -10.59
N LEU A 74 5.18 -18.45 -9.49
CA LEU A 74 6.17 -18.71 -8.44
C LEU A 74 6.35 -20.23 -8.29
N SER A 75 7.59 -20.73 -8.31
CA SER A 75 7.84 -22.17 -8.21
C SER A 75 9.24 -22.50 -7.67
N GLY A 76 9.40 -23.74 -7.21
CA GLY A 76 10.65 -24.28 -6.70
C GLY A 76 10.85 -24.03 -5.21
N PRO A 77 11.40 -25.01 -4.46
CA PRO A 77 11.71 -24.81 -3.04
C PRO A 77 12.87 -23.81 -2.87
N PRO A 78 12.93 -23.06 -1.75
CA PRO A 78 14.09 -22.25 -1.45
C PRO A 78 15.34 -23.12 -1.29
N ALA A 79 16.44 -22.73 -1.94
CA ALA A 79 17.74 -23.40 -1.91
C ALA A 79 18.72 -22.79 -0.90
N ASN A 80 18.43 -21.58 -0.39
CA ASN A 80 19.23 -20.93 0.65
C ASN A 80 18.33 -20.15 1.64
N SER A 81 18.89 -19.85 2.80
CA SER A 81 18.18 -19.19 3.91
C SER A 81 18.39 -17.68 3.98
N THR A 82 19.11 -17.07 3.04
CA THR A 82 19.61 -15.69 3.17
C THR A 82 18.92 -14.78 2.15
N LEU A 83 18.11 -13.85 2.65
CA LEU A 83 17.47 -12.84 1.81
C LEU A 83 18.51 -11.81 1.32
N PRO A 84 18.48 -11.40 0.04
CA PRO A 84 19.37 -10.37 -0.48
C PRO A 84 19.26 -9.06 0.31
N GLY A 85 20.32 -8.69 1.03
CA GLY A 85 20.27 -7.62 2.04
C GLY A 85 19.85 -6.25 1.51
N GLN A 86 20.31 -5.85 0.33
CA GLN A 86 19.94 -4.56 -0.29
C GLN A 86 18.43 -4.50 -0.58
N THR A 87 17.87 -5.56 -1.17
CA THR A 87 16.43 -5.67 -1.47
C THR A 87 15.60 -5.78 -0.18
N ALA A 88 16.06 -6.58 0.78
CA ALA A 88 15.37 -6.79 2.04
C ALA A 88 15.29 -5.51 2.90
N GLY A 89 16.35 -4.70 2.91
CA GLY A 89 16.40 -3.43 3.64
C GLY A 89 15.52 -2.33 3.04
N GLN A 90 15.19 -2.41 1.75
CA GLN A 90 14.34 -1.43 1.04
C GLN A 90 12.85 -1.64 1.29
N MET A 91 12.43 -2.84 1.72
CA MET A 91 11.02 -3.18 1.91
C MET A 91 10.78 -3.81 3.27
N ARG A 92 10.03 -3.13 4.14
CA ARG A 92 9.69 -3.63 5.49
C ARG A 92 8.97 -4.99 5.51
N ALA A 93 8.24 -5.33 4.45
CA ALA A 93 7.54 -6.61 4.34
C ALA A 93 8.48 -7.80 4.12
N SER A 94 9.79 -7.58 3.93
CA SER A 94 10.79 -8.65 3.80
C SER A 94 10.83 -9.59 5.00
N ILE A 95 10.49 -9.11 6.20
CA ILE A 95 10.39 -9.92 7.42
C ILE A 95 9.41 -11.10 7.29
N LEU A 96 8.39 -10.98 6.43
CA LEU A 96 7.41 -12.05 6.21
C LEU A 96 8.05 -13.31 5.62
N PHE A 97 9.14 -13.18 4.87
CA PHE A 97 9.85 -14.30 4.25
C PHE A 97 10.65 -15.13 5.27
N CYS A 98 10.96 -14.58 6.44
CA CYS A 98 11.71 -15.31 7.47
C CYS A 98 10.92 -16.52 8.02
N ALA A 99 9.62 -16.38 8.22
CA ALA A 99 8.79 -17.46 8.77
C ALA A 99 8.74 -18.70 7.83
N PRO A 100 8.44 -18.56 6.52
CA PRO A 100 8.53 -19.67 5.58
C PRO A 100 9.93 -20.28 5.47
N LEU A 101 11.00 -19.46 5.44
CA LEU A 101 12.37 -19.97 5.38
C LEU A 101 12.72 -20.78 6.64
N LEU A 102 12.31 -20.32 7.83
CA LEU A 102 12.46 -21.09 9.07
C LEU A 102 11.70 -22.41 9.02
N ALA A 103 10.45 -22.40 8.54
CA ALA A 103 9.65 -23.62 8.43
C ALA A 103 10.25 -24.65 7.45
N ARG A 104 10.87 -24.18 6.35
CA ARG A 104 11.41 -25.05 5.30
C ARG A 104 12.85 -25.50 5.51
N LEU A 105 13.69 -24.59 5.98
CA LEU A 105 15.16 -24.77 6.04
C LEU A 105 15.69 -24.77 7.48
N GLY A 106 14.86 -24.47 8.48
CA GLY A 106 15.30 -24.35 9.87
C GLY A 106 16.19 -23.13 10.14
N ARG A 107 16.38 -22.24 9.15
CA ARG A 107 17.19 -21.02 9.25
C ARG A 107 16.62 -19.93 8.34
N ALA A 108 16.70 -18.68 8.79
CA ALA A 108 16.45 -17.50 7.98
C ALA A 108 17.42 -16.38 8.36
N GLU A 109 17.94 -15.68 7.36
CA GLU A 109 18.83 -14.53 7.52
C GLU A 109 18.34 -13.38 6.65
N THR A 110 18.26 -12.18 7.23
CA THR A 110 17.81 -10.98 6.54
C THR A 110 18.49 -9.73 7.10
N SER A 111 18.41 -8.64 6.35
CA SER A 111 18.67 -7.30 6.87
C SER A 111 17.41 -6.75 7.52
N LEU A 112 17.55 -6.11 8.68
CA LEU A 112 16.46 -5.40 9.34
C LEU A 112 16.14 -4.13 8.54
N PRO A 113 14.86 -3.83 8.30
CA PRO A 113 14.51 -2.58 7.68
C PRO A 113 14.82 -1.41 8.63
N GLY A 114 15.35 -0.33 8.08
CA GLY A 114 15.62 0.90 8.83
C GLY A 114 14.37 1.62 9.35
N GLY A 115 14.57 2.86 9.81
CA GLY A 115 13.51 3.74 10.33
C GLY A 115 12.39 3.97 9.31
N CYS A 116 11.15 4.15 9.80
CA CYS A 116 9.98 4.43 8.97
C CYS A 116 9.47 5.85 9.23
N ARG A 117 9.19 6.61 8.16
CA ARG A 117 8.78 8.03 8.25
C ARG A 117 7.50 8.21 9.09
N ILE A 118 6.55 7.29 8.98
CA ILE A 118 5.25 7.36 9.67
C ILE A 118 5.28 6.98 11.16
N GLY A 119 6.40 6.46 11.68
CA GLY A 119 6.53 6.12 13.10
C GLY A 119 7.39 4.87 13.37
N ALA A 120 7.60 4.57 14.65
CA ALA A 120 8.29 3.37 15.07
C ALA A 120 7.47 2.12 14.71
N ARG A 121 8.14 1.11 14.17
CA ARG A 121 7.52 -0.15 13.74
C ARG A 121 8.41 -1.31 14.19
N PRO A 122 8.47 -1.61 15.49
CA PRO A 122 9.30 -2.71 15.98
C PRO A 122 8.77 -4.04 15.44
N ILE A 123 9.67 -5.01 15.33
CA ILE A 123 9.34 -6.39 14.93
C ILE A 123 9.28 -7.34 16.13
N ASP A 124 9.28 -6.81 17.34
CA ASP A 124 9.34 -7.56 18.59
C ASP A 124 8.18 -8.56 18.73
N LEU A 125 6.98 -8.21 18.26
CA LEU A 125 5.84 -9.13 18.23
C LEU A 125 6.05 -10.34 17.31
N HIS A 126 6.77 -10.16 16.20
CA HIS A 126 7.12 -11.25 15.29
C HIS A 126 8.10 -12.20 15.99
N LEU A 127 9.18 -11.64 16.54
CA LEU A 127 10.26 -12.38 17.18
C LEU A 127 9.76 -13.11 18.44
N ALA A 128 8.99 -12.44 19.30
CA ALA A 128 8.42 -13.05 20.50
C ALA A 128 7.47 -14.22 20.18
N GLY A 129 6.66 -14.10 19.12
CA GLY A 129 5.79 -15.18 18.69
C GLY A 129 6.57 -16.35 18.06
N LEU A 130 7.56 -16.07 17.20
CA LEU A 130 8.42 -17.11 16.62
C LEU A 130 9.24 -17.84 17.68
N ALA A 131 9.72 -17.13 18.72
CA ALA A 131 10.43 -17.73 19.84
C ALA A 131 9.55 -18.73 20.61
N LYS A 132 8.27 -18.40 20.83
CA LYS A 132 7.30 -19.34 21.41
C LYS A 132 7.05 -20.59 20.56
N MET A 133 7.39 -20.54 19.27
CA MET A 133 7.32 -21.66 18.34
C MET A 133 8.66 -22.39 18.17
N GLY A 134 9.68 -22.04 18.97
CA GLY A 134 10.99 -22.68 18.98
C GLY A 134 12.05 -22.03 18.10
N ALA A 135 11.81 -20.83 17.57
CA ALA A 135 12.86 -20.07 16.90
C ALA A 135 13.83 -19.46 17.91
N VAL A 136 15.11 -19.40 17.56
CA VAL A 136 16.19 -18.81 18.34
C VAL A 136 16.86 -17.75 17.49
N GLU A 137 16.94 -16.54 18.02
CA GLU A 137 17.73 -15.46 17.43
C GLU A 137 19.21 -15.66 17.78
N LEU A 138 20.07 -15.60 16.76
CA LEU A 138 21.51 -15.67 16.93
C LEU A 138 22.09 -14.27 16.92
N GLU A 139 23.12 -14.04 17.73
CA GLU A 139 23.86 -12.78 17.67
C GLU A 139 24.42 -12.57 16.26
N ALA A 140 24.04 -11.45 15.68
CA ALA A 140 24.50 -11.00 14.37
C ALA A 140 24.93 -9.53 14.47
N GLY A 141 25.86 -9.12 13.61
CA GLY A 141 26.28 -7.71 13.56
C GLY A 141 25.12 -6.75 13.26
N GLU A 142 25.31 -5.47 13.55
CA GLU A 142 24.27 -4.44 13.45
C GLU A 142 23.45 -4.49 12.14
N GLY A 143 22.14 -4.35 12.27
CA GLY A 143 21.21 -4.33 11.14
C GLY A 143 20.96 -5.69 10.47
N ARG A 144 21.50 -6.79 11.00
CA ARG A 144 21.23 -8.16 10.55
C ARG A 144 20.34 -8.90 11.55
N LEU A 145 19.50 -9.78 11.02
CA LEU A 145 18.66 -10.70 11.79
C LEU A 145 18.94 -12.12 11.30
N VAL A 146 19.34 -12.99 12.22
CA VAL A 146 19.56 -14.42 11.96
C VAL A 146 18.71 -15.22 12.92
N LEU A 147 17.79 -16.01 12.37
CA LEU A 147 16.91 -16.89 13.13
C LEU A 147 17.20 -18.34 12.76
N THR A 148 17.15 -19.23 13.75
CA THR A 148 17.23 -20.68 13.58
C THR A 148 16.10 -21.39 14.30
N ALA A 149 15.67 -22.55 13.81
CA ALA A 149 14.72 -23.43 14.46
C ALA A 149 15.34 -24.84 14.53
N PRO A 150 16.24 -25.09 15.51
CA PRO A 150 17.11 -26.28 15.53
C PRO A 150 16.33 -27.60 15.61
N SER A 151 15.15 -27.59 16.23
CA SER A 151 14.24 -28.74 16.29
C SER A 151 13.04 -28.64 15.34
N GLY A 152 13.08 -27.67 14.40
CA GLY A 152 11.93 -27.23 13.63
C GLY A 152 10.95 -26.39 14.46
N LEU A 153 10.02 -25.72 13.77
CA LEU A 153 8.96 -24.97 14.43
C LEU A 153 7.89 -25.91 14.99
N HIS A 154 7.36 -25.58 16.16
CA HIS A 154 6.25 -26.29 16.80
C HIS A 154 5.06 -25.37 17.08
N GLY A 155 3.89 -25.98 17.22
CA GLY A 155 2.65 -25.29 17.53
C GLY A 155 2.68 -24.68 18.95
N ALA A 156 2.03 -23.53 19.11
CA ALA A 156 2.03 -22.80 20.38
C ALA A 156 0.73 -22.03 20.62
N GLU A 157 0.44 -21.69 21.88
CA GLU A 157 -0.57 -20.68 22.21
C GLU A 157 0.08 -19.30 22.34
N ILE A 158 -0.35 -18.36 21.50
CA ILE A 158 0.24 -17.03 21.39
C ILE A 158 -0.86 -15.98 21.53
N THR A 159 -0.70 -15.05 22.47
CA THR A 159 -1.57 -13.88 22.61
C THR A 159 -0.80 -12.64 22.23
N LEU A 160 -1.22 -11.96 21.17
CA LEU A 160 -0.67 -10.67 20.77
C LEU A 160 -1.29 -9.56 21.63
N ARG A 161 -0.43 -8.69 22.18
CA ARG A 161 -0.87 -7.51 22.95
C ARG A 161 -1.46 -6.38 22.08
N PHE A 162 -1.29 -6.48 20.76
CA PHE A 162 -1.80 -5.54 19.77
C PHE A 162 -2.07 -6.31 18.46
N PRO A 163 -3.18 -6.03 17.75
CA PRO A 163 -3.53 -6.70 16.48
C PRO A 163 -2.61 -6.25 15.34
N SER A 164 -1.34 -6.64 15.41
CA SER A 164 -0.35 -6.35 14.37
C SER A 164 -0.59 -7.24 13.16
N VAL A 165 -0.89 -6.61 12.01
CA VAL A 165 -1.05 -7.28 10.71
C VAL A 165 0.17 -8.14 10.38
N GLY A 166 1.36 -7.52 10.36
CA GLY A 166 2.59 -8.23 10.00
C GLY A 166 2.94 -9.37 10.96
N ALA A 167 2.70 -9.20 12.27
CA ALA A 167 2.95 -10.27 13.23
C ALA A 167 1.95 -11.41 13.05
N THR A 168 0.68 -11.10 12.79
CA THR A 168 -0.35 -12.09 12.48
C THR A 168 0.00 -12.89 11.23
N GLU A 169 0.39 -12.22 10.14
CA GLU A 169 0.85 -12.87 8.90
C GLU A 169 2.08 -13.75 9.14
N THR A 170 3.10 -13.24 9.85
CA THR A 170 4.33 -13.98 10.15
C THR A 170 4.04 -15.26 10.93
N LEU A 171 3.22 -15.16 11.98
CA LEU A 171 2.88 -16.31 12.83
C LEU A 171 1.93 -17.28 12.13
N LEU A 172 1.05 -16.78 11.26
CA LEU A 172 0.21 -17.63 10.41
C LEU A 172 1.06 -18.44 9.40
N LEU A 173 2.01 -17.78 8.73
CA LEU A 173 2.95 -18.42 7.82
C LEU A 173 3.81 -19.48 8.53
N ALA A 174 4.33 -19.16 9.72
CA ALA A 174 5.10 -20.09 10.54
C ALA A 174 4.25 -21.30 10.97
N ALA A 175 3.03 -21.05 11.45
CA ALA A 175 2.15 -22.09 11.99
C ALA A 175 1.62 -23.05 10.92
N ALA A 176 1.45 -22.57 9.69
CA ALA A 176 0.93 -23.39 8.58
C ALA A 176 1.75 -24.67 8.33
N CYS A 177 3.06 -24.63 8.63
CA CYS A 177 3.96 -25.78 8.49
C CYS A 177 4.68 -26.19 9.79
N ALA A 178 4.24 -25.70 10.95
CA ALA A 178 4.79 -26.09 12.24
C ALA A 178 4.34 -27.49 12.67
N ARG A 179 5.03 -28.13 13.63
CA ARG A 179 4.58 -29.40 14.21
C ARG A 179 3.50 -29.16 15.27
N GLY A 180 2.28 -29.61 14.99
CA GLY A 180 1.15 -29.55 15.91
C GLY A 180 0.32 -28.29 15.77
N ARG A 181 -0.47 -27.99 16.80
CA ARG A 181 -1.51 -26.97 16.78
C ARG A 181 -1.02 -25.63 17.34
N THR A 182 -1.34 -24.54 16.64
CA THR A 182 -1.17 -23.17 17.10
C THR A 182 -2.52 -22.51 17.35
N ILE A 183 -2.63 -21.75 18.44
CA ILE A 183 -3.76 -20.85 18.69
C ILE A 183 -3.21 -19.43 18.81
N LEU A 184 -3.59 -18.56 17.87
CA LEU A 184 -3.19 -17.16 17.86
C LEU A 184 -4.36 -16.28 18.29
N ARG A 185 -4.24 -15.64 19.46
CA ARG A 185 -5.22 -14.72 20.04
C ARG A 185 -4.77 -13.27 19.87
N GLY A 186 -5.72 -12.36 19.76
CA GLY A 186 -5.42 -10.95 19.46
C GLY A 186 -4.93 -10.76 18.02
N ALA A 187 -5.27 -11.69 17.12
CA ALA A 187 -4.91 -11.63 15.71
C ALA A 187 -5.54 -10.40 15.03
N ALA A 188 -4.81 -9.86 14.06
CA ALA A 188 -5.30 -8.85 13.15
C ALA A 188 -6.45 -9.42 12.30
N ARG A 189 -7.44 -8.58 11.97
CA ARG A 189 -8.71 -8.99 11.33
C ARG A 189 -8.87 -8.46 9.92
N GLU A 190 -7.85 -7.78 9.43
CA GLU A 190 -7.80 -7.18 8.11
C GLU A 190 -8.15 -8.20 7.02
N PRO A 191 -8.88 -7.81 5.96
CA PRO A 191 -9.26 -8.72 4.89
C PRO A 191 -8.07 -9.47 4.26
N GLU A 192 -6.88 -8.84 4.25
CA GLU A 192 -5.64 -9.44 3.78
C GLU A 192 -5.21 -10.67 4.61
N ILE A 193 -5.54 -10.72 5.91
CA ILE A 193 -5.30 -11.90 6.77
C ILE A 193 -6.21 -13.05 6.34
N ALA A 194 -7.48 -12.74 6.05
CA ALA A 194 -8.43 -13.75 5.58
C ALA A 194 -8.05 -14.29 4.20
N ASP A 195 -7.54 -13.42 3.33
CA ASP A 195 -7.06 -13.81 1.99
C ASP A 195 -5.83 -14.72 2.08
N LEU A 196 -4.86 -14.40 2.95
CA LEU A 196 -3.71 -15.27 3.23
C LEU A 196 -4.15 -16.64 3.79
N ALA A 197 -5.08 -16.66 4.74
CA ALA A 197 -5.60 -17.91 5.28
C ALA A 197 -6.32 -18.74 4.21
N ALA A 198 -7.12 -18.10 3.34
CA ALA A 198 -7.80 -18.75 2.23
C ALA A 198 -6.82 -19.35 1.23
N PHE A 199 -5.75 -18.63 0.88
CA PHE A 199 -4.67 -19.14 0.04
C PHE A 199 -3.98 -20.36 0.67
N LEU A 200 -3.55 -20.25 1.93
CA LEU A 200 -2.87 -21.35 2.61
C LEU A 200 -3.76 -22.60 2.70
N ASN A 201 -5.07 -22.43 2.99
CA ASN A 201 -6.05 -23.52 2.95
C ASN A 201 -6.23 -24.10 1.54
N ARG A 202 -6.26 -23.26 0.50
CA ARG A 202 -6.30 -23.70 -0.91
C ARG A 202 -5.08 -24.55 -1.29
N CYS A 203 -3.94 -24.28 -0.67
CA CYS A 203 -2.71 -25.07 -0.79
C CYS A 203 -2.65 -26.30 0.14
N GLY A 204 -3.75 -26.66 0.83
CA GLY A 204 -3.83 -27.83 1.70
C GLY A 204 -3.57 -27.56 3.19
N GLY A 205 -3.50 -26.30 3.60
CA GLY A 205 -3.43 -25.87 5.00
C GLY A 205 -4.70 -26.19 5.79
N CYS A 206 -4.65 -25.96 7.10
CA CYS A 206 -5.80 -26.13 8.00
C CYS A 206 -5.85 -24.97 8.98
N ILE A 207 -6.51 -23.89 8.55
CA ILE A 207 -6.60 -22.62 9.26
C ILE A 207 -8.09 -22.26 9.42
N GLU A 208 -8.48 -21.99 10.66
CA GLU A 208 -9.82 -21.58 11.04
C GLU A 208 -9.82 -20.25 11.80
N GLY A 209 -10.95 -19.54 11.79
CA GLY A 209 -11.15 -18.29 12.53
C GLY A 209 -10.64 -17.03 11.83
N ALA A 210 -10.25 -17.13 10.56
CA ALA A 210 -9.88 -15.98 9.74
C ALA A 210 -10.99 -14.90 9.72
N GLY A 211 -10.60 -13.63 9.89
CA GLY A 211 -11.53 -12.51 10.09
C GLY A 211 -12.01 -12.30 11.54
N THR A 212 -11.69 -13.23 12.45
CA THR A 212 -11.89 -13.08 13.90
C THR A 212 -10.57 -12.77 14.61
N SER A 213 -10.62 -12.41 15.90
CA SER A 213 -9.42 -12.16 16.71
C SER A 213 -8.69 -13.43 17.18
N THR A 214 -9.19 -14.61 16.83
CA THR A 214 -8.57 -15.90 17.22
C THR A 214 -8.42 -16.82 16.00
N LEU A 215 -7.19 -17.11 15.61
CA LEU A 215 -6.88 -18.11 14.58
C LEU A 215 -6.52 -19.45 15.25
N ARG A 216 -7.02 -20.54 14.68
CA ARG A 216 -6.64 -21.92 15.04
C ARG A 216 -5.98 -22.54 13.82
N ILE A 217 -4.74 -23.00 13.98
CA ILE A 217 -3.94 -23.52 12.88
C ILE A 217 -3.44 -24.91 13.26
N GLU A 218 -3.76 -25.90 12.43
CA GLU A 218 -3.14 -27.24 12.49
C GLU A 218 -2.03 -27.29 11.44
N GLY A 219 -0.79 -27.38 11.90
CA GLY A 219 0.36 -27.36 11.02
C GLY A 219 0.45 -28.60 10.12
N ARG A 220 0.81 -28.39 8.85
CA ARG A 220 0.93 -29.44 7.83
C ARG A 220 2.39 -29.66 7.45
N ARG A 221 2.75 -30.88 7.03
CA ARG A 221 4.15 -31.19 6.64
C ARG A 221 4.60 -30.45 5.37
N GLY A 222 3.66 -30.01 4.54
CA GLY A 222 3.93 -29.24 3.34
C GLY A 222 2.62 -28.80 2.69
N LEU A 223 2.72 -27.81 1.81
CA LEU A 223 1.60 -27.25 1.05
C LEU A 223 1.80 -27.52 -0.45
N SER A 224 0.70 -27.66 -1.19
CA SER A 224 0.71 -27.81 -2.65
C SER A 224 0.73 -26.46 -3.36
N GLY A 225 1.06 -26.46 -4.65
CA GLY A 225 0.81 -25.29 -5.51
C GLY A 225 -0.68 -25.07 -5.74
N CYS A 226 -1.06 -23.85 -6.17
CA CYS A 226 -2.42 -23.55 -6.61
C CYS A 226 -2.47 -22.34 -7.55
N CYS A 227 -3.62 -22.17 -8.22
CA CYS A 227 -3.99 -20.90 -8.84
C CYS A 227 -4.90 -20.13 -7.88
N PHE A 228 -4.59 -18.85 -7.63
CA PHE A 228 -5.29 -18.02 -6.66
C PHE A 228 -5.43 -16.58 -7.16
N SER A 229 -6.62 -16.00 -6.97
CA SER A 229 -6.89 -14.58 -7.24
C SER A 229 -6.82 -13.81 -5.93
N PRO A 230 -5.83 -12.92 -5.73
CA PRO A 230 -5.75 -12.09 -4.53
C PRO A 230 -6.97 -11.15 -4.41
N LEU A 231 -7.33 -10.81 -3.18
CA LEU A 231 -8.46 -9.89 -2.95
C LEU A 231 -8.24 -8.51 -3.60
N PRO A 232 -9.31 -7.76 -3.94
CA PRO A 232 -9.22 -6.40 -4.48
C PRO A 232 -8.68 -5.38 -3.47
N ASP A 233 -7.96 -4.37 -3.95
CA ASP A 233 -7.32 -3.33 -3.13
C ASP A 233 -8.34 -2.33 -2.56
N ARG A 234 -8.79 -2.60 -1.35
CA ARG A 234 -9.70 -1.74 -0.58
C ARG A 234 -9.14 -0.34 -0.32
N ILE A 235 -7.81 -0.18 -0.27
CA ILE A 235 -7.19 1.15 -0.11
C ILE A 235 -7.21 1.90 -1.44
N PHE A 236 -6.94 1.23 -2.56
CA PHE A 236 -7.09 1.82 -3.89
C PHE A 236 -8.55 2.24 -4.16
N ALA A 237 -9.52 1.41 -3.77
CA ALA A 237 -10.93 1.77 -3.84
C ALA A 237 -11.24 3.01 -2.97
N SER A 238 -10.71 3.07 -1.76
CA SER A 238 -10.81 4.24 -0.88
C SER A 238 -10.18 5.48 -1.52
N THR A 239 -9.04 5.36 -2.19
CA THR A 239 -8.36 6.46 -2.90
C THR A 239 -9.24 7.06 -3.98
N LEU A 240 -9.86 6.23 -4.81
CA LEU A 240 -10.72 6.70 -5.89
C LEU A 240 -12.04 7.27 -5.36
N ALA A 241 -12.60 6.69 -4.29
CA ALA A 241 -13.77 7.24 -3.60
C ALA A 241 -13.48 8.64 -3.05
N CYS A 242 -12.37 8.81 -2.32
CA CYS A 242 -11.95 10.12 -1.82
C CYS A 242 -11.58 11.08 -2.96
N GLY A 243 -11.02 10.58 -4.07
CA GLY A 243 -10.74 11.37 -5.26
C GLY A 243 -12.01 11.92 -5.92
N CYS A 244 -13.06 11.09 -6.03
CA CYS A 244 -14.38 11.54 -6.49
C CYS A 244 -15.01 12.56 -5.54
N ALA A 245 -14.83 12.40 -4.22
CA ALA A 245 -15.30 13.37 -3.25
C ALA A 245 -14.55 14.71 -3.36
N ALA A 246 -13.24 14.69 -3.49
CA ALA A 246 -12.42 15.90 -3.63
C ALA A 246 -12.71 16.64 -4.94
N ALA A 247 -12.64 15.94 -6.08
CA ALA A 247 -12.78 16.53 -7.41
C ALA A 247 -14.24 16.81 -7.82
N GLY A 248 -15.21 16.13 -7.20
CA GLY A 248 -16.58 16.06 -7.68
C GLY A 248 -16.76 15.06 -8.83
N GLY A 249 -18.01 14.85 -9.25
CA GLY A 249 -18.37 13.96 -10.36
C GLY A 249 -19.03 12.66 -9.90
N ARG A 250 -18.89 11.59 -10.71
CA ARG A 250 -19.50 10.27 -10.48
C ARG A 250 -18.57 9.15 -10.95
N VAL A 251 -18.14 8.31 -10.02
CA VAL A 251 -17.27 7.16 -10.30
C VAL A 251 -17.96 5.86 -9.90
N GLU A 252 -17.84 4.84 -10.74
CA GLU A 252 -18.24 3.47 -10.46
C GLU A 252 -17.00 2.62 -10.19
N LEU A 253 -16.87 2.11 -8.96
CA LEU A 253 -15.78 1.26 -8.52
C LEU A 253 -16.26 -0.19 -8.57
N THR A 254 -15.68 -1.01 -9.44
CA THR A 254 -16.14 -2.41 -9.67
C THR A 254 -15.13 -3.43 -9.15
N GLY A 255 -15.60 -4.62 -8.80
CA GLY A 255 -14.76 -5.73 -8.34
C GLY A 255 -14.23 -5.59 -6.91
N CYS A 256 -14.77 -4.70 -6.09
CA CYS A 256 -14.41 -4.51 -4.68
C CYS A 256 -15.67 -4.30 -3.83
N ALA A 257 -16.02 -5.29 -3.01
CA ALA A 257 -17.18 -5.22 -2.15
C ALA A 257 -17.07 -4.07 -1.13
N SER A 258 -18.15 -3.31 -0.96
CA SER A 258 -18.21 -2.14 -0.06
C SER A 258 -17.80 -2.47 1.38
N ALA A 259 -18.10 -3.68 1.86
CA ALA A 259 -17.75 -4.15 3.20
C ALA A 259 -16.24 -4.10 3.50
N LEU A 260 -15.38 -4.16 2.48
CA LEU A 260 -13.93 -4.10 2.66
C LEU A 260 -13.43 -2.71 3.07
N TYR A 261 -14.17 -1.66 2.75
CA TYR A 261 -13.79 -0.26 3.01
C TYR A 261 -14.98 0.61 3.47
N ALA A 262 -15.96 -0.03 4.12
CA ALA A 262 -17.20 0.58 4.58
C ALA A 262 -16.99 1.87 5.40
N PRO A 263 -16.02 1.97 6.34
CA PRO A 263 -15.82 3.21 7.11
C PRO A 263 -15.57 4.44 6.24
N VAL A 264 -14.81 4.30 5.14
CA VAL A 264 -14.57 5.42 4.21
C VAL A 264 -15.86 5.82 3.50
N LEU A 265 -16.62 4.83 3.04
CA LEU A 265 -17.89 5.05 2.35
C LEU A 265 -18.93 5.73 3.25
N GLU A 266 -19.04 5.29 4.50
CA GLU A 266 -19.94 5.85 5.50
C GLU A 266 -19.59 7.31 5.80
N ILE A 267 -18.30 7.61 6.04
CA ILE A 267 -17.85 8.97 6.30
C ILE A 267 -18.09 9.86 5.09
N LEU A 268 -17.75 9.43 3.87
CA LEU A 268 -18.02 10.21 2.66
C LEU A 268 -19.53 10.44 2.46
N GLY A 269 -20.37 9.46 2.79
CA GLY A 269 -21.83 9.60 2.81
C GLY A 269 -22.31 10.69 3.77
N GLN A 270 -21.80 10.69 5.00
CA GLN A 270 -22.08 11.71 6.02
C GLN A 270 -21.59 13.09 5.61
N MET A 271 -20.45 13.16 4.91
CA MET A 271 -19.92 14.41 4.34
C MET A 271 -20.77 14.94 3.18
N GLY A 272 -21.69 14.16 2.61
CA GLY A 272 -22.60 14.61 1.53
C GLY A 272 -22.36 13.97 0.16
N CYS A 273 -21.51 12.95 0.05
CA CYS A 273 -21.47 12.11 -1.15
C CYS A 273 -22.71 11.20 -1.21
N ARG A 274 -23.21 10.94 -2.42
CA ARG A 274 -24.16 9.84 -2.65
C ARG A 274 -23.35 8.56 -2.88
N VAL A 275 -23.54 7.57 -2.01
CA VAL A 275 -22.87 6.27 -2.06
C VAL A 275 -23.91 5.18 -2.28
N GLU A 276 -23.75 4.40 -3.34
CA GLU A 276 -24.70 3.38 -3.78
C GLU A 276 -23.99 2.04 -4.00
N PRO A 277 -23.89 1.20 -2.96
CA PRO A 277 -23.37 -0.16 -3.09
C PRO A 277 -24.32 -1.07 -3.89
N ALA A 278 -23.76 -1.90 -4.75
CA ALA A 278 -24.47 -2.92 -5.53
C ALA A 278 -23.54 -4.12 -5.80
N GLY A 279 -23.68 -5.18 -5.00
CA GLY A 279 -22.80 -6.34 -5.09
C GLY A 279 -21.34 -6.00 -4.78
N ASP A 280 -20.43 -6.30 -5.72
CA ASP A 280 -19.01 -5.95 -5.66
C ASP A 280 -18.69 -4.57 -6.28
N THR A 281 -19.72 -3.77 -6.51
CA THR A 281 -19.62 -2.47 -7.15
C THR A 281 -20.13 -1.37 -6.22
N VAL A 282 -19.45 -0.23 -6.21
CA VAL A 282 -19.91 0.97 -5.49
C VAL A 282 -19.92 2.15 -6.43
N ARG A 283 -21.09 2.77 -6.59
CA ARG A 283 -21.19 4.06 -7.27
C ARG A 283 -21.09 5.16 -6.23
N ILE A 284 -20.15 6.07 -6.43
CA ILE A 284 -19.98 7.26 -5.60
C ILE A 284 -20.14 8.50 -6.47
N SER A 285 -20.86 9.48 -5.96
CA SER A 285 -20.98 10.78 -6.63
C SER A 285 -21.01 11.93 -5.66
N ARG A 286 -20.48 13.06 -6.11
CA ARG A 286 -20.58 14.35 -5.44
C ARG A 286 -20.91 15.44 -6.47
N PHE A 287 -22.12 15.96 -6.36
CA PHE A 287 -22.59 17.12 -7.13
C PHE A 287 -22.81 18.37 -6.28
N GLY A 288 -22.90 18.19 -4.95
CA GLY A 288 -23.16 19.26 -3.99
C GLY A 288 -21.95 19.68 -3.17
N ARG A 289 -22.22 20.38 -2.07
CA ARG A 289 -21.24 20.71 -1.05
C ARG A 289 -20.81 19.45 -0.30
N LEU A 290 -19.59 19.51 0.25
CA LEU A 290 -19.18 18.58 1.28
C LEU A 290 -19.22 19.31 2.62
N HIS A 291 -19.65 18.59 3.64
CA HIS A 291 -19.60 19.00 5.03
C HIS A 291 -18.45 18.29 5.73
N GLY A 292 -17.95 18.90 6.80
CA GLY A 292 -16.92 18.33 7.62
C GLY A 292 -17.36 16.99 8.22
N ALA A 293 -16.43 16.05 8.33
CA ALA A 293 -16.66 14.74 8.90
C ALA A 293 -16.72 14.75 10.45
N GLY A 294 -16.57 15.91 11.08
CA GLY A 294 -16.37 16.02 12.52
C GLY A 294 -15.05 15.38 12.95
N ARG A 295 -15.05 14.66 14.08
CA ARG A 295 -13.86 13.99 14.59
C ARG A 295 -13.87 12.51 14.24
N VAL A 296 -12.88 12.09 13.46
CA VAL A 296 -12.71 10.73 12.95
C VAL A 296 -11.48 10.09 13.59
N PHE A 297 -11.53 8.78 13.81
CA PHE A 297 -10.42 8.02 14.39
C PHE A 297 -10.09 6.83 13.51
N THR A 298 -8.80 6.56 13.32
CA THR A 298 -8.38 5.27 12.75
C THR A 298 -8.53 4.16 13.78
N GLY A 299 -8.41 2.90 13.35
CA GLY A 299 -8.32 1.76 14.25
C GLY A 299 -7.95 0.48 13.52
N ALA A 300 -7.83 -0.61 14.26
CA ALA A 300 -7.70 -1.95 13.68
C ALA A 300 -9.01 -2.34 12.96
N TYR A 301 -8.91 -3.11 11.87
CA TYR A 301 -10.08 -3.52 11.11
C TYR A 301 -11.12 -4.23 12.01
N PRO A 302 -12.43 -3.89 11.92
CA PRO A 302 -13.11 -3.18 10.82
C PRO A 302 -13.21 -1.65 10.96
N ALA A 303 -12.48 -1.00 11.87
CA ALA A 303 -12.46 0.46 11.96
C ALA A 303 -11.78 1.12 10.73
N LEU A 304 -11.82 2.45 10.65
CA LEU A 304 -11.16 3.20 9.57
C LEU A 304 -9.67 2.85 9.50
N ALA A 305 -9.24 2.35 8.35
CA ALA A 305 -7.86 1.99 8.13
C ALA A 305 -6.95 3.23 8.13
N THR A 306 -5.86 3.18 8.89
CA THR A 306 -4.79 4.20 8.87
C THR A 306 -4.29 4.49 7.45
N ASP A 307 -4.29 3.48 6.58
CA ASP A 307 -3.90 3.65 5.18
C ASP A 307 -4.83 4.55 4.36
N ALA A 308 -6.09 4.68 4.77
CA ALA A 308 -7.09 5.55 4.16
C ALA A 308 -7.14 6.96 4.78
N ALA A 309 -6.55 7.17 5.96
CA ALA A 309 -6.66 8.44 6.70
C ALA A 309 -6.12 9.65 5.90
N PRO A 310 -4.92 9.61 5.27
CA PRO A 310 -4.47 10.73 4.43
C PRO A 310 -5.38 10.99 3.23
N LEU A 311 -5.99 9.94 2.67
CA LEU A 311 -6.85 10.02 1.48
C LEU A 311 -8.17 10.70 1.83
N LEU A 312 -8.76 10.32 2.97
CA LEU A 312 -9.94 10.96 3.53
C LEU A 312 -9.67 12.42 3.90
N ALA A 313 -8.49 12.71 4.48
CA ALA A 313 -8.07 14.07 4.78
C ALA A 313 -8.06 14.96 3.51
N ALA A 314 -7.61 14.44 2.36
CA ALA A 314 -7.65 15.17 1.10
C ALA A 314 -9.08 15.52 0.65
N ALA A 315 -10.07 14.66 0.91
CA ALA A 315 -11.48 14.96 0.67
C ALA A 315 -12.03 16.01 1.66
N MET A 316 -11.62 15.95 2.94
CA MET A 316 -12.00 16.91 3.98
C MET A 316 -11.52 18.34 3.67
N LEU A 317 -10.44 18.53 2.91
CA LEU A 317 -9.99 19.85 2.45
C LEU A 317 -11.07 20.62 1.66
N CYS A 318 -12.03 19.90 1.08
CA CYS A 318 -13.10 20.46 0.26
C CYS A 318 -14.40 20.71 1.03
N ALA A 319 -14.40 20.49 2.35
CA ALA A 319 -15.57 20.65 3.21
C ALA A 319 -15.78 22.11 3.65
N ASP A 320 -17.04 22.48 3.88
CA ASP A 320 -17.42 23.81 4.36
C ASP A 320 -17.46 23.96 5.90
N SER A 321 -17.11 22.89 6.62
CA SER A 321 -16.98 22.89 8.08
C SER A 321 -15.78 22.08 8.55
N GLU A 322 -15.39 22.31 9.81
CA GLU A 322 -14.19 21.71 10.40
C GLU A 322 -14.25 20.18 10.44
N SER A 323 -13.10 19.55 10.23
CA SER A 323 -12.90 18.11 10.41
C SER A 323 -11.59 17.85 11.14
N SER A 324 -11.51 16.72 11.84
CA SER A 324 -10.24 16.21 12.35
C SER A 324 -10.14 14.70 12.19
N ILE A 325 -8.92 14.21 11.99
CA ILE A 325 -8.61 12.78 11.98
C ILE A 325 -7.50 12.51 12.98
N GLU A 326 -7.73 11.60 13.91
CA GLU A 326 -6.71 11.07 14.82
C GLU A 326 -6.26 9.69 14.35
N ASP A 327 -4.95 9.53 14.09
CA ASP A 327 -4.38 8.21 13.82
C ASP A 327 -3.88 7.54 15.10
N VAL A 328 -4.66 6.57 15.60
CA VAL A 328 -4.30 5.81 16.81
C VAL A 328 -3.27 4.70 16.55
N ILE A 329 -2.94 4.44 15.28
CA ILE A 329 -2.01 3.40 14.85
C ILE A 329 -0.59 3.96 14.65
N PHE A 330 -0.45 5.10 13.97
CA PHE A 330 0.85 5.69 13.62
C PHE A 330 0.97 7.15 14.05
N GLU A 331 2.07 7.47 14.72
CA GLU A 331 2.34 8.80 15.32
C GLU A 331 2.56 9.91 14.31
N ARG A 332 3.06 9.59 13.10
CA ARG A 332 3.43 10.58 12.08
C ARG A 332 2.78 10.25 10.74
N ARG A 333 1.50 9.86 10.76
CA ARG A 333 0.78 9.48 9.54
C ARG A 333 0.51 10.64 8.59
N PHE A 334 0.33 11.84 9.12
CA PHE A 334 -0.11 13.01 8.35
C PHE A 334 1.04 13.84 7.78
N GLY A 335 2.07 13.18 7.22
CA GLY A 335 3.16 13.86 6.54
C GLY A 335 2.71 14.72 5.34
N CYS A 336 1.50 14.49 4.81
CA CYS A 336 0.90 15.28 3.74
C CYS A 336 0.39 16.65 4.18
N ALA A 337 0.30 16.93 5.49
CA ALA A 337 -0.25 18.19 6.01
C ALA A 337 0.53 19.42 5.52
N GLU A 338 1.86 19.35 5.47
CA GLU A 338 2.68 20.44 4.92
C GLU A 338 2.33 20.73 3.45
N GLY A 339 2.18 19.68 2.64
CA GLY A 339 1.75 19.83 1.25
C GLY A 339 0.33 20.39 1.12
N PHE A 340 -0.59 20.05 2.02
CA PHE A 340 -1.93 20.66 2.07
C PHE A 340 -1.84 22.17 2.38
N CYS A 341 -1.02 22.58 3.35
CA CYS A 341 -0.80 23.99 3.67
C CYS A 341 -0.19 24.76 2.49
N ARG A 342 0.75 24.15 1.75
CA ARG A 342 1.31 24.74 0.53
C ARG A 342 0.26 24.94 -0.57
N LEU A 343 -0.74 24.07 -0.65
CA LEU A 343 -1.91 24.22 -1.52
C LEU A 343 -2.91 25.28 -1.01
N GLY A 344 -2.68 25.89 0.15
CA GLY A 344 -3.53 26.93 0.73
C GLY A 344 -4.59 26.41 1.72
N ALA A 345 -4.52 25.14 2.14
CA ALA A 345 -5.42 24.60 3.16
C ALA A 345 -5.09 25.14 4.56
N GLN A 346 -6.13 25.24 5.40
CA GLN A 346 -5.98 25.47 6.85
C GLN A 346 -5.89 24.12 7.56
N ALA A 347 -4.69 23.53 7.55
CA ALA A 347 -4.44 22.22 8.12
C ALA A 347 -3.35 22.32 9.21
N GLU A 348 -3.58 21.66 10.35
CA GLU A 348 -2.64 21.65 11.46
C GLU A 348 -2.48 20.24 12.02
N THR A 349 -1.24 19.85 12.30
CA THR A 349 -0.93 18.57 12.95
C THR A 349 -0.49 18.79 14.39
N ALA A 350 -1.20 18.17 15.33
CA ALA A 350 -0.84 18.11 16.74
C ALA A 350 -0.66 16.63 17.14
N GLY A 351 0.59 16.16 17.14
CA GLY A 351 0.91 14.76 17.39
C GLY A 351 0.24 13.82 16.38
N ARG A 352 -0.72 13.01 16.85
CA ARG A 352 -1.48 12.04 16.05
C ARG A 352 -2.70 12.63 15.35
N VAL A 353 -3.04 13.89 15.61
CA VAL A 353 -4.26 14.53 15.11
C VAL A 353 -3.92 15.46 13.96
N LEU A 354 -4.65 15.35 12.86
CA LEU A 354 -4.73 16.34 11.80
C LEU A 354 -6.08 17.06 11.90
N THR A 355 -6.06 18.36 12.14
CA THR A 355 -7.25 19.23 12.10
C THR A 355 -7.27 20.01 10.80
N ILE A 356 -8.44 20.10 10.17
CA ILE A 356 -8.69 20.81 8.92
C ILE A 356 -9.85 21.77 9.17
N ALA A 357 -9.55 23.06 9.20
CA ALA A 357 -10.56 24.10 9.21
C ALA A 357 -11.02 24.39 7.78
N PRO A 358 -12.26 24.89 7.59
CA PRO A 358 -12.71 25.35 6.28
C PRO A 358 -11.79 26.48 5.80
N GLY A 359 -10.96 26.16 4.82
CA GLY A 359 -10.08 27.09 4.12
C GLY A 359 -10.66 27.40 2.75
N GLY A 360 -10.35 28.57 2.19
CA GLY A 360 -10.78 28.94 0.85
C GLY A 360 -10.25 27.99 -0.24
N LEU A 361 -10.37 28.42 -1.50
CA LEU A 361 -9.98 27.61 -2.66
C LEU A 361 -8.50 27.17 -2.60
N LEU A 362 -8.26 25.87 -2.72
CA LEU A 362 -6.93 25.30 -2.92
C LEU A 362 -6.30 25.83 -4.22
N ARG A 363 -5.00 26.09 -4.22
CA ARG A 363 -4.23 26.61 -5.36
C ARG A 363 -3.07 25.67 -5.69
N GLY A 364 -2.97 25.29 -6.95
CA GLY A 364 -1.91 24.40 -7.42
C GLY A 364 -0.53 25.03 -7.24
N THR A 365 0.40 24.22 -6.76
CA THR A 365 1.82 24.57 -6.57
C THR A 365 2.67 23.29 -6.62
N GLU A 366 3.97 23.41 -6.46
CA GLU A 366 4.83 22.24 -6.26
C GLU A 366 4.67 21.69 -4.83
N VAL A 367 4.64 20.38 -4.66
CA VAL A 367 4.61 19.68 -3.38
C VAL A 367 5.44 18.40 -3.46
N GLU A 368 5.99 17.94 -2.35
CA GLU A 368 6.77 16.71 -2.27
C GLU A 368 5.92 15.57 -1.70
N ALA A 369 5.96 14.38 -2.32
CA ALA A 369 5.32 13.20 -1.76
C ALA A 369 6.09 12.72 -0.51
N PRO A 370 5.53 12.79 0.71
CA PRO A 370 6.26 12.43 1.93
C PRO A 370 6.40 10.92 2.11
N ASP A 371 5.40 10.17 1.64
CA ASP A 371 5.27 8.72 1.69
C ASP A 371 4.22 8.23 0.66
N LEU A 372 3.95 6.93 0.64
CA LEU A 372 3.02 6.27 -0.28
C LEU A 372 1.60 6.86 -0.26
N ARG A 373 0.97 6.94 0.92
CA ARG A 373 -0.45 7.36 1.01
C ARG A 373 -0.56 8.87 1.15
N GLY A 374 0.40 9.54 1.79
CA GLY A 374 0.50 10.99 1.79
C GLY A 374 0.72 11.56 0.38
N GLY A 375 1.56 10.93 -0.44
CA GLY A 375 1.75 11.32 -1.85
C GLY A 375 0.48 11.19 -2.67
N ALA A 376 -0.25 10.09 -2.53
CA ALA A 376 -1.55 9.93 -3.19
C ALA A 376 -2.58 10.96 -2.71
N ALA A 377 -2.60 11.28 -1.41
CA ALA A 377 -3.46 12.33 -0.87
C ALA A 377 -3.16 13.71 -1.48
N LEU A 378 -1.89 14.04 -1.75
CA LEU A 378 -1.52 15.27 -2.45
C LEU A 378 -1.97 15.29 -3.92
N VAL A 379 -1.96 14.13 -4.60
CA VAL A 379 -2.58 14.01 -5.94
C VAL A 379 -4.08 14.30 -5.87
N LEU A 380 -4.80 13.73 -4.89
CA LEU A 380 -6.24 13.97 -4.73
C LEU A 380 -6.54 15.44 -4.41
N ALA A 381 -5.76 16.08 -3.53
CA ALA A 381 -5.87 17.50 -3.26
C ALA A 381 -5.59 18.35 -4.51
N GLY A 382 -4.64 17.93 -5.35
CA GLY A 382 -4.34 18.55 -6.64
C GLY A 382 -5.51 18.49 -7.64
N LEU A 383 -6.36 17.45 -7.60
CA LEU A 383 -7.56 17.37 -8.44
C LEU A 383 -8.57 18.46 -8.09
N ALA A 384 -8.67 18.83 -6.81
CA ALA A 384 -9.56 19.87 -6.31
C ALA A 384 -8.96 21.29 -6.41
N ALA A 385 -7.63 21.41 -6.55
CA ALA A 385 -6.95 22.68 -6.58
C ALA A 385 -7.15 23.46 -7.89
N ARG A 386 -7.22 24.80 -7.79
CA ARG A 386 -7.21 25.68 -8.96
C ARG A 386 -5.79 25.77 -9.53
N GLY A 387 -5.64 25.47 -10.81
CA GLY A 387 -4.35 25.54 -11.50
C GLY A 387 -3.61 24.22 -11.50
N THR A 388 -2.28 24.28 -11.57
CA THR A 388 -1.43 23.09 -11.75
C THR A 388 -0.67 22.77 -10.46
N THR A 389 -0.82 21.55 -9.98
CA THR A 389 -0.03 20.97 -8.89
C THR A 389 1.03 20.05 -9.46
N VAL A 390 2.27 20.18 -8.98
CA VAL A 390 3.40 19.32 -9.35
C VAL A 390 3.81 18.52 -8.12
N ILE A 391 3.71 17.19 -8.20
CA ILE A 391 4.09 16.28 -7.12
C ILE A 391 5.44 15.65 -7.46
N THR A 392 6.47 15.95 -6.64
CA THR A 392 7.81 15.37 -6.75
C THR A 392 7.92 14.06 -5.97
N HIS A 393 8.97 13.29 -6.21
CA HIS A 393 9.21 11.96 -5.62
C HIS A 393 8.05 10.94 -5.81
N PRO A 394 7.53 10.78 -7.04
CA PRO A 394 6.42 9.85 -7.32
C PRO A 394 6.77 8.38 -7.04
N ALA A 395 8.06 8.05 -6.94
CA ALA A 395 8.52 6.71 -6.53
C ALA A 395 7.91 6.24 -5.21
N HIS A 396 7.53 7.14 -4.29
CA HIS A 396 6.79 6.76 -3.09
C HIS A 396 5.39 6.24 -3.41
N ILE A 397 4.70 6.84 -4.38
CA ILE A 397 3.35 6.49 -4.83
C ILE A 397 3.37 5.17 -5.60
N ASP A 398 4.38 4.97 -6.46
CA ASP A 398 4.53 3.76 -7.29
C ASP A 398 4.67 2.45 -6.50
N ARG A 399 5.02 2.55 -5.22
CA ARG A 399 5.09 1.39 -4.32
C ARG A 399 3.74 0.77 -4.02
N GLY A 400 2.63 1.49 -4.24
CA GLY A 400 1.29 0.99 -3.90
C GLY A 400 0.18 1.47 -4.80
N TYR A 401 0.49 2.09 -5.94
CA TYR A 401 -0.48 2.42 -6.99
C TYR A 401 0.10 2.13 -8.37
N ALA A 402 -0.41 1.09 -9.03
CA ALA A 402 -0.04 0.75 -10.40
C ALA A 402 -0.93 1.54 -11.37
N GLY A 403 -0.33 2.18 -12.38
CA GLY A 403 -1.07 2.90 -13.40
C GLY A 403 -1.93 4.06 -12.87
N PHE A 404 -1.52 4.69 -11.77
CA PHE A 404 -2.37 5.64 -11.03
C PHE A 404 -2.77 6.85 -11.89
N THR A 405 -1.80 7.40 -12.63
CA THR A 405 -2.01 8.53 -13.53
C THR A 405 -2.94 8.16 -14.68
N GLU A 406 -2.77 6.97 -15.26
CA GLU A 406 -3.57 6.48 -16.37
C GLU A 406 -5.02 6.20 -15.94
N ILE A 407 -5.21 5.63 -14.75
CA ILE A 407 -6.53 5.36 -14.19
C ILE A 407 -7.27 6.68 -13.92
N LEU A 408 -6.63 7.64 -13.26
CA LEU A 408 -7.26 8.95 -13.00
C LEU A 408 -7.54 9.71 -14.30
N ALA A 409 -6.63 9.66 -15.28
CA ALA A 409 -6.86 10.25 -16.59
C ALA A 409 -8.03 9.59 -17.33
N GLY A 410 -8.17 8.26 -17.23
CA GLY A 410 -9.31 7.50 -17.75
C GLY A 410 -10.64 7.88 -17.10
N LEU A 411 -10.61 8.42 -15.88
CA LEU A 411 -11.78 9.02 -15.20
C LEU A 411 -11.95 10.51 -15.52
N GLY A 412 -11.20 11.09 -16.46
CA GLY A 412 -11.34 12.47 -16.89
C GLY A 412 -10.46 13.50 -16.17
N ALA A 413 -9.60 13.07 -15.24
CA ALA A 413 -8.62 13.97 -14.64
C ALA A 413 -7.61 14.49 -15.68
N GLN A 414 -7.22 15.77 -15.57
CA GLN A 414 -6.08 16.27 -16.34
C GLN A 414 -4.80 16.01 -15.53
N ILE A 415 -4.26 14.81 -15.69
CA ILE A 415 -3.09 14.33 -14.95
C ILE A 415 -2.12 13.63 -15.90
N ARG A 416 -0.83 13.80 -15.68
CA ARG A 416 0.22 13.11 -16.44
C ARG A 416 1.49 12.92 -15.62
N ARG A 417 2.31 11.97 -16.04
CA ARG A 417 3.68 11.80 -15.56
C ARG A 417 4.65 12.49 -16.54
N GLU A 418 5.66 13.16 -16.00
CA GLU A 418 6.69 13.84 -16.78
C GLU A 418 8.07 13.55 -16.21
N SER A 419 9.08 13.47 -17.08
CA SER A 419 10.48 13.58 -16.67
C SER A 419 10.88 15.06 -16.64
N ALA A 420 11.38 15.55 -15.52
CA ALA A 420 11.91 16.90 -15.42
C ALA A 420 13.08 17.05 -16.41
N PRO A 421 13.11 18.13 -17.23
CA PRO A 421 14.26 18.40 -18.07
C PRO A 421 15.49 18.58 -17.17
N GLY A 422 16.54 17.79 -17.41
CA GLY A 422 17.76 17.88 -16.60
C GLY A 422 18.34 19.29 -16.65
N ASN A 423 18.73 19.83 -15.49
CA ASN A 423 19.53 21.05 -15.41
C ASN A 423 20.87 20.83 -16.13
N GLY A 424 20.95 21.18 -17.40
CA GLY A 424 22.21 21.08 -18.16
C GLY A 424 22.04 20.96 -19.67
N THR A 425 21.71 22.06 -20.33
CA THR A 425 22.60 22.66 -21.35
C THR A 425 22.00 24.00 -21.75
N VAL A 426 22.74 25.07 -21.44
CA VAL A 426 22.59 26.35 -22.14
C VAL A 426 22.59 26.01 -23.63
N LYS A 427 21.48 26.29 -24.33
CA LYS A 427 21.45 26.25 -25.79
C LYS A 427 22.59 27.17 -26.25
N LYS A 428 23.69 26.60 -26.74
CA LYS A 428 24.65 27.35 -27.55
C LYS A 428 23.84 27.95 -28.70
N THR A 429 23.64 29.26 -28.66
CA THR A 429 23.13 30.02 -29.79
C THR A 429 24.07 29.75 -30.94
N SER A 430 23.59 29.03 -31.95
CA SER A 430 24.33 28.81 -33.19
C SER A 430 24.52 30.18 -33.85
N ALA A 431 25.73 30.72 -33.77
CA ALA A 431 26.18 31.82 -34.60
C ALA A 431 26.32 31.32 -36.04
N LYS A 432 25.21 31.30 -36.79
CA LYS A 432 25.19 31.20 -38.26
C LYS A 432 23.80 31.53 -38.80
N LYS A 433 23.49 32.83 -38.81
CA LYS A 433 22.65 33.51 -39.82
C LYS A 433 22.77 35.03 -39.65
N GLN A 434 24.00 35.52 -39.76
CA GLN A 434 24.25 36.84 -40.33
C GLN A 434 24.63 36.59 -41.80
N ILE A 435 24.23 37.52 -42.67
CA ILE A 435 24.27 37.48 -44.14
C ILE A 435 22.98 36.94 -44.76
N CYS A 436 22.00 37.84 -44.88
CA CYS A 436 21.23 38.09 -46.10
C CYS A 436 20.25 39.24 -45.82
N LEU A 437 20.75 40.48 -45.89
CA LEU A 437 19.95 41.69 -46.11
C LEU A 437 20.93 42.78 -46.55
N ALA A 438 21.28 42.75 -47.83
CA ALA A 438 21.97 43.83 -48.49
C ALA A 438 21.22 44.12 -49.80
N ILE A 439 20.56 45.28 -49.78
CA ILE A 439 20.32 46.19 -50.92
C ILE A 439 19.15 45.82 -51.83
N GLY A 440 18.04 46.54 -51.60
CA GLY A 440 16.99 46.72 -52.57
C GLY A 440 17.27 47.86 -53.55
N ALA A 441 16.55 47.75 -54.68
CA ALA A 441 16.06 48.79 -55.59
C ALA A 441 17.06 49.65 -56.39
N LYS A 442 16.99 49.43 -57.71
CA LYS A 442 17.26 50.40 -58.79
C LYS A 442 16.57 51.74 -58.52
N ARG A 443 17.34 52.83 -58.47
CA ARG A 443 17.30 53.97 -59.41
C ARG A 443 18.49 54.89 -59.17
#